data_AF-A0A9P5DVQ7-F1
#
_entry.id   AF-A0A9P5DVQ7-F1
#
_cell.length_a   1.000
_cell.length_b   1.000
_cell.length_c   1.000
_cell.angle_alpha   90.00
_cell.angle_beta   90.00
_cell.angle_gamma   90.00
#
_symmetry.space_group_name_H-M   'P 1'
#
loop_
_entity.id
_entity.type
_entity.pdbx_description
1 polymer ?
#
loop_
_entity_poly.entity_id
_entity_poly.type
_entity_poly.pdbx_seq_one_letter_code
_entity_poly.pdbx_strand_id
1 'polypeptide(L)'
;MLVHFRNLLVNQPPGTVSHVSVNASSCMKLEVSKNPRWAVDASFMKLLEANVDYFGVEARATYDPGYAVAIEVDTGGDLKTALAINAFADHVLQDSFAAGHIRVPRKEIAEIAKYHTYSIPFFKHEDIAKIINASSNVMHNEDGELGLWLESPSGEKWKTLGDGRLPGRDSSSTLTKINLDKCRKAVKQSISEAHDAFKNKNGIQASEFAAWHHAPIMDKVFEHPENPNPLLRVEDGKLVARINGASSKKYEAIVRQHIGHVDHVMA
;
A
#
# COMPACT_ATOMS: atom_id res chain seq x y z
N MET A 1 1.90 -17.52 4.62
CA MET A 1 0.62 -16.93 5.07
C MET A 1 -0.04 -16.07 4.00
N LEU A 2 0.70 -15.56 2.99
CA LEU A 2 0.15 -14.83 1.83
C LEU A 2 -0.77 -15.66 0.88
N VAL A 3 -0.64 -16.98 0.82
CA VAL A 3 -1.41 -17.82 -0.14
C VAL A 3 -2.78 -18.26 0.42
N HIS A 4 -3.02 -18.18 1.73
CA HIS A 4 -4.22 -18.76 2.34
C HIS A 4 -5.38 -17.77 2.55
N PHE A 5 -5.12 -16.46 2.65
CA PHE A 5 -6.22 -15.49 2.76
C PHE A 5 -6.98 -15.28 1.45
N ARG A 6 -6.35 -15.57 0.30
CA ARG A 6 -7.02 -15.54 -1.01
C ARG A 6 -8.10 -16.63 -1.15
N ASN A 7 -8.00 -17.72 -0.38
CA ASN A 7 -8.96 -18.83 -0.42
C ASN A 7 -10.18 -18.65 0.50
N LEU A 8 -10.19 -17.65 1.38
CA LEU A 8 -11.36 -17.37 2.23
C LEU A 8 -12.39 -16.44 1.57
N LEU A 9 -12.04 -15.80 0.45
CA LEU A 9 -12.87 -14.78 -0.21
C LEU A 9 -13.53 -15.25 -1.52
N VAL A 10 -13.29 -16.48 -1.96
CA VAL A 10 -13.91 -17.03 -3.18
C VAL A 10 -14.41 -18.43 -2.87
N ASN A 11 -15.68 -18.56 -2.49
CA ASN A 11 -16.56 -19.69 -2.82
C ASN A 11 -17.94 -19.53 -2.16
N GLN A 12 -18.90 -18.98 -2.91
CA GLN A 12 -20.32 -19.30 -2.75
C GLN A 12 -20.83 -19.75 -4.12
N PRO A 13 -21.32 -20.99 -4.26
CA PRO A 13 -22.46 -21.22 -5.13
C PRO A 13 -23.54 -22.15 -4.50
N PRO A 14 -24.74 -22.21 -5.11
CA PRO A 14 -26.00 -22.52 -4.44
C PRO A 14 -26.36 -24.01 -4.45
N GLY A 15 -27.09 -24.43 -3.41
CA GLY A 15 -28.04 -25.55 -3.39
C GLY A 15 -27.52 -26.94 -3.77
N THR A 16 -27.34 -27.83 -2.81
CA THR A 16 -28.25 -28.97 -2.49
C THR A 16 -27.64 -29.72 -1.31
N VAL A 17 -28.48 -30.13 -0.36
CA VAL A 17 -28.10 -30.81 0.89
C VAL A 17 -27.51 -32.19 0.61
N SER A 18 -26.36 -32.49 1.22
CA SER A 18 -25.98 -33.85 1.58
C SER A 18 -25.40 -33.84 2.99
N HIS A 19 -26.13 -34.45 3.91
CA HIS A 19 -25.70 -34.68 5.29
C HIS A 19 -24.37 -35.44 5.31
N VAL A 20 -23.36 -34.84 5.92
CA VAL A 20 -22.18 -35.56 6.40
C VAL A 20 -22.02 -35.22 7.88
N SER A 21 -22.47 -36.14 8.73
CA SER A 21 -22.15 -36.13 10.16
C SER A 21 -20.66 -36.41 10.33
N VAL A 22 -19.91 -35.54 11.01
CA VAL A 22 -18.57 -35.87 11.47
C VAL A 22 -18.39 -35.39 12.91
N ASN A 23 -17.98 -36.35 13.74
CA ASN A 23 -17.77 -36.29 15.18
C ASN A 23 -16.89 -35.13 15.64
N ALA A 24 -17.30 -34.51 16.75
CA ALA A 24 -16.45 -33.72 17.60
C ALA A 24 -15.34 -34.62 18.19
N SER A 25 -14.10 -34.47 17.70
CA SER A 25 -12.83 -34.69 18.42
C SER A 25 -11.66 -34.81 17.43
N SER A 26 -11.08 -33.68 17.03
CA SER A 26 -9.61 -33.53 17.05
C SER A 26 -9.25 -32.04 16.95
N CYS A 27 -8.61 -31.55 18.01
CA CYS A 27 -8.01 -30.23 18.04
C CYS A 27 -6.78 -30.26 17.11
N MET A 28 -6.91 -29.65 15.93
CA MET A 28 -5.81 -29.47 15.00
C MET A 28 -4.83 -28.45 15.61
N LYS A 29 -3.75 -28.96 16.22
CA LYS A 29 -2.62 -28.12 16.66
C LYS A 29 -1.97 -27.50 15.42
N LEU A 30 -2.16 -26.20 15.26
CA LEU A 30 -1.39 -25.38 14.32
C LEU A 30 0.04 -25.24 14.86
N GLU A 31 1.00 -25.92 14.26
CA GLU A 31 2.42 -25.58 14.42
C GLU A 31 2.77 -24.42 13.49
N VAL A 32 2.91 -23.23 14.08
CA VAL A 32 3.51 -22.07 13.41
C VAL A 32 5.01 -22.36 13.21
N SER A 33 5.45 -22.42 11.96
CA SER A 33 6.88 -22.50 11.63
C SER A 33 7.63 -21.33 12.27
N LYS A 34 8.57 -21.64 13.16
CA LYS A 34 9.42 -20.67 13.88
C LYS A 34 10.57 -20.12 13.02
N ASN A 35 10.61 -20.43 11.72
CA ASN A 35 11.71 -20.05 10.85
C ASN A 35 11.28 -18.93 9.86
N PRO A 36 11.75 -17.68 10.04
CA PRO A 36 11.40 -16.55 9.18
C PRO A 36 12.11 -16.57 7.82
N ARG A 37 12.76 -17.68 7.44
CA ARG A 37 13.52 -17.81 6.17
C ARG A 37 12.73 -17.46 4.91
N TRP A 38 11.40 -17.56 4.93
CA TRP A 38 10.56 -17.12 3.81
C TRP A 38 10.63 -15.60 3.54
N ALA A 39 10.94 -14.79 4.56
CA ALA A 39 11.20 -13.36 4.42
C ALA A 39 12.64 -13.06 3.97
N VAL A 40 13.53 -14.06 4.01
CA VAL A 40 14.95 -13.95 3.66
C VAL A 40 15.21 -14.34 2.19
N ASP A 41 14.31 -15.12 1.56
CA ASP A 41 14.40 -15.54 0.14
C ASP A 41 13.54 -14.69 -0.84
N ALA A 42 12.83 -13.67 -0.35
CA ALA A 42 12.19 -12.67 -1.20
C ALA A 42 13.27 -11.70 -1.69
N SER A 43 13.77 -11.89 -2.92
CA SER A 43 14.58 -10.83 -3.54
C SER A 43 13.77 -9.54 -3.55
N PHE A 44 14.42 -8.39 -3.37
CA PHE A 44 13.76 -7.09 -3.37
C PHE A 44 12.77 -6.94 -4.53
N MET A 45 13.14 -7.44 -5.72
CA MET A 45 12.30 -7.47 -6.93
C MET A 45 10.98 -8.25 -6.78
N LYS A 46 10.94 -9.32 -5.97
CA LYS A 46 9.68 -10.03 -5.66
C LYS A 46 8.79 -9.24 -4.71
N LEU A 47 9.36 -8.46 -3.79
CA LEU A 47 8.59 -7.55 -2.94
C LEU A 47 7.96 -6.43 -3.77
N LEU A 48 8.66 -5.96 -4.80
CA LEU A 48 8.17 -4.96 -5.76
C LEU A 48 6.94 -5.42 -6.56
N GLU A 49 6.83 -6.71 -6.78
CA GLU A 49 5.71 -7.34 -7.48
C GLU A 49 4.54 -7.66 -6.54
N ALA A 50 4.84 -8.00 -5.28
CA ALA A 50 3.85 -8.49 -4.33
C ALA A 50 3.19 -7.41 -3.47
N ASN A 51 3.88 -6.29 -3.20
CA ASN A 51 3.43 -5.27 -2.23
C ASN A 51 2.52 -4.19 -2.86
N VAL A 52 1.70 -4.55 -3.86
CA VAL A 52 0.77 -3.61 -4.50
C VAL A 52 -0.29 -3.07 -3.55
N ASP A 53 -0.60 -3.85 -2.51
CA ASP A 53 -1.60 -3.64 -1.48
C ASP A 53 -1.27 -2.53 -0.48
N TYR A 54 -0.06 -1.98 -0.53
CA TYR A 54 0.38 -0.88 0.32
C TYR A 54 0.25 0.50 -0.34
N PHE A 55 -0.18 0.56 -1.61
CA PHE A 55 -0.15 1.77 -2.42
C PHE A 55 -1.54 2.33 -2.71
N GLY A 56 -1.68 3.65 -2.57
CA GLY A 56 -2.84 4.44 -2.99
C GLY A 56 -4.17 3.86 -2.51
N VAL A 57 -5.11 3.68 -3.43
CA VAL A 57 -6.44 3.13 -3.12
C VAL A 57 -6.41 1.66 -2.68
N GLU A 58 -5.38 0.91 -3.05
CA GLU A 58 -5.22 -0.50 -2.67
C GLU A 58 -4.86 -0.64 -1.17
N ALA A 59 -4.15 0.36 -0.61
CA ALA A 59 -3.90 0.44 0.83
C ALA A 59 -5.22 0.49 1.62
N ARG A 60 -6.18 1.28 1.15
CA ARG A 60 -7.52 1.33 1.74
C ARG A 60 -8.27 0.01 1.57
N ALA A 61 -8.22 -0.58 0.38
CA ALA A 61 -8.84 -1.87 0.09
C ALA A 61 -8.26 -3.04 0.91
N THR A 62 -7.08 -2.85 1.50
CA THR A 62 -6.41 -3.83 2.37
C THR A 62 -6.65 -3.56 3.85
N TYR A 63 -6.60 -2.28 4.26
CA TYR A 63 -6.91 -1.85 5.63
C TYR A 63 -8.35 -2.21 6.02
N ASP A 64 -9.34 -1.83 5.20
CA ASP A 64 -10.76 -1.98 5.54
C ASP A 64 -11.15 -3.43 5.90
N PRO A 65 -10.88 -4.46 5.08
CA PRO A 65 -11.19 -5.84 5.45
C PRO A 65 -10.33 -6.36 6.61
N GLY A 66 -9.04 -5.99 6.67
CA GLY A 66 -8.16 -6.40 7.77
C GLY A 66 -8.64 -5.88 9.12
N TYR A 67 -9.07 -4.63 9.16
CA TYR A 67 -9.59 -3.99 10.35
C TYR A 67 -10.99 -4.50 10.71
N ALA A 68 -11.86 -4.76 9.73
CA ALA A 68 -13.16 -5.41 9.98
C ALA A 68 -13.02 -6.76 10.68
N VAL A 69 -12.02 -7.57 10.28
CA VAL A 69 -11.70 -8.84 10.97
C VAL A 69 -11.22 -8.58 12.40
N ALA A 70 -10.41 -7.55 12.64
CA ALA A 70 -10.01 -7.19 14.00
C ALA A 70 -11.22 -6.87 14.89
N ILE A 71 -12.16 -6.06 14.38
CA ILE A 71 -13.42 -5.73 15.06
C ILE A 71 -14.26 -6.98 15.36
N GLU A 72 -14.38 -7.90 14.40
CA GLU A 72 -15.11 -9.16 14.61
C GLU A 72 -14.49 -9.97 15.76
N VAL A 73 -13.17 -10.13 15.77
CA VAL A 73 -12.45 -10.84 16.84
C VAL A 73 -12.58 -10.13 18.19
N ASP A 74 -12.58 -8.80 18.22
CA ASP A 74 -12.79 -7.99 19.42
C ASP A 74 -14.21 -8.20 19.99
N THR A 75 -15.24 -8.16 19.15
CA THR A 75 -16.62 -8.45 19.56
C THR A 75 -16.78 -9.88 20.04
N GLY A 76 -16.00 -10.83 19.51
CA GLY A 76 -15.88 -12.20 20.00
C GLY A 76 -15.15 -12.35 21.35
N GLY A 77 -14.49 -11.31 21.83
CA GLY A 77 -13.85 -11.28 23.15
C GLY A 77 -12.38 -11.68 23.20
N ASP A 78 -11.69 -11.75 22.05
CA ASP A 78 -10.24 -11.99 22.00
C ASP A 78 -9.46 -10.72 21.63
N LEU A 79 -9.34 -9.81 22.60
CA LEU A 79 -8.64 -8.54 22.42
C LEU A 79 -7.18 -8.70 21.96
N LYS A 80 -6.50 -9.76 22.40
CA LYS A 80 -5.09 -9.95 22.06
C LYS A 80 -4.92 -10.30 20.59
N THR A 81 -5.74 -11.22 20.08
CA THR A 81 -5.72 -11.57 18.65
C THR A 81 -6.21 -10.41 17.79
N ALA A 82 -7.27 -9.72 18.23
CA ALA A 82 -7.79 -8.55 17.53
C ALA A 82 -6.74 -7.44 17.41
N LEU A 83 -6.03 -7.07 18.48
CA LEU A 83 -4.96 -6.08 18.42
C LEU A 83 -3.80 -6.49 17.52
N ALA A 84 -3.49 -7.79 17.43
CA ALA A 84 -2.46 -8.28 16.52
C ALA A 84 -2.89 -8.16 15.05
N ILE A 85 -4.17 -8.42 14.74
CA ILE A 85 -4.75 -8.24 13.40
C ILE A 85 -4.84 -6.73 13.08
N ASN A 86 -5.29 -5.92 14.04
CA ASN A 86 -5.34 -4.47 13.91
C ASN A 86 -3.94 -3.89 13.63
N ALA A 87 -2.90 -4.36 14.31
CA ALA A 87 -1.54 -3.90 14.04
C ALA A 87 -1.08 -4.15 12.60
N PHE A 88 -1.57 -5.22 11.95
CA PHE A 88 -1.32 -5.46 10.52
C PHE A 88 -2.09 -4.47 9.64
N ALA A 89 -3.37 -4.22 9.94
CA ALA A 89 -4.15 -3.20 9.23
C ALA A 89 -3.52 -1.81 9.41
N ASP A 90 -3.19 -1.41 10.63
CA ASP A 90 -2.56 -0.14 10.98
C ASP A 90 -1.20 0.06 10.29
N HIS A 91 -0.50 -1.01 9.92
CA HIS A 91 0.71 -0.87 9.10
C HIS A 91 0.39 -0.34 7.70
N VAL A 92 -0.65 -0.86 7.05
CA VAL A 92 -1.12 -0.38 5.75
C VAL A 92 -1.69 1.03 5.85
N LEU A 93 -2.40 1.33 6.96
CA LEU A 93 -2.85 2.69 7.26
C LEU A 93 -1.67 3.66 7.40
N GLN A 94 -0.58 3.26 8.05
CA GLN A 94 0.62 4.08 8.19
C GLN A 94 1.30 4.37 6.86
N ASP A 95 1.32 3.41 5.94
CA ASP A 95 1.92 3.60 4.61
C ASP A 95 1.16 4.66 3.80
N SER A 96 -0.15 4.85 4.05
CA SER A 96 -0.93 5.95 3.48
C SER A 96 -0.41 7.35 3.87
N PHE A 97 0.44 7.47 4.89
CA PHE A 97 1.09 8.72 5.29
C PHE A 97 2.49 8.90 4.71
N ALA A 98 3.01 7.98 3.91
CA ALA A 98 4.31 8.08 3.28
C ALA A 98 4.18 8.47 1.80
N ALA A 99 4.84 9.56 1.39
CA ALA A 99 4.68 10.15 0.06
C ALA A 99 4.80 9.12 -1.09
N GLY A 100 5.78 8.23 -0.99
CA GLY A 100 6.07 7.22 -2.01
C GLY A 100 4.98 6.15 -2.19
N HIS A 101 4.07 6.01 -1.24
CA HIS A 101 2.99 5.03 -1.28
C HIS A 101 1.67 5.61 -1.78
N ILE A 102 1.57 6.94 -1.96
CA ILE A 102 0.27 7.60 -2.19
C ILE A 102 -0.19 7.53 -3.63
N ARG A 103 0.66 7.96 -4.56
CA ARG A 103 0.29 8.16 -5.98
C ARG A 103 1.08 7.32 -6.97
N VAL A 104 1.94 6.43 -6.48
CA VAL A 104 2.68 5.50 -7.35
C VAL A 104 1.70 4.43 -7.84
N PRO A 105 1.47 4.31 -9.16
CA PRO A 105 0.52 3.35 -9.72
C PRO A 105 1.15 1.94 -9.77
N ARG A 106 1.47 1.40 -8.59
CA ARG A 106 2.29 0.18 -8.43
C ARG A 106 1.59 -1.04 -9.01
N LYS A 107 0.27 -1.15 -8.83
CA LYS A 107 -0.56 -2.23 -9.38
C LYS A 107 -0.60 -2.20 -10.90
N GLU A 108 -0.84 -1.03 -11.48
CA GLU A 108 -0.90 -0.85 -12.93
C GLU A 108 0.46 -1.09 -13.58
N ILE A 109 1.55 -0.63 -12.95
CA ILE A 109 2.93 -0.93 -13.38
C ILE A 109 3.21 -2.43 -13.34
N ALA A 110 2.76 -3.14 -12.30
CA ALA A 110 2.92 -4.59 -12.20
C ALA A 110 2.13 -5.33 -13.29
N GLU A 111 0.90 -4.91 -13.58
CA GLU A 111 0.11 -5.50 -14.67
C GLU A 111 0.72 -5.22 -16.05
N ILE A 112 1.22 -4.00 -16.29
CA ILE A 112 1.97 -3.66 -17.51
C ILE A 112 3.23 -4.53 -17.62
N ALA A 113 3.99 -4.70 -16.54
CA ALA A 113 5.16 -5.57 -16.51
C ALA A 113 4.81 -7.03 -16.80
N LYS A 114 3.67 -7.52 -16.30
CA LYS A 114 3.24 -8.90 -16.50
C LYS A 114 2.86 -9.19 -17.95
N TYR A 115 2.16 -8.25 -18.61
CA TYR A 115 1.66 -8.44 -19.97
C TYR A 115 2.46 -7.70 -21.04
N HIS A 116 3.64 -7.16 -20.71
CA HIS A 116 4.42 -6.43 -21.69
C HIS A 116 4.73 -7.33 -22.88
N THR A 117 4.60 -6.78 -24.09
CA THR A 117 4.92 -7.46 -25.34
C THR A 117 6.29 -7.07 -25.88
N TYR A 118 6.99 -6.15 -25.19
CA TYR A 118 8.32 -5.69 -25.60
C TYR A 118 9.30 -6.86 -25.72
N SER A 119 9.83 -7.01 -26.92
CA SER A 119 10.93 -7.93 -27.23
C SER A 119 12.15 -7.09 -27.52
N ILE A 120 13.06 -6.96 -26.54
CA ILE A 120 14.34 -6.30 -26.73
C ILE A 120 15.36 -7.41 -27.02
N PRO A 121 16.08 -7.35 -28.16
CA PRO A 121 17.15 -8.31 -28.45
C PRO A 121 18.11 -8.43 -27.25
N PHE A 122 18.51 -9.66 -26.93
CA PHE A 122 19.42 -9.99 -25.81
C PHE A 122 18.86 -9.84 -24.39
N PHE A 123 17.63 -9.36 -24.20
CA PHE A 123 16.95 -9.36 -22.90
C PHE A 123 15.85 -10.40 -22.86
N LYS A 124 15.76 -11.11 -21.73
CA LYS A 124 14.63 -12.01 -21.47
C LYS A 124 13.41 -11.20 -21.03
N HIS A 125 12.23 -11.71 -21.32
CA HIS A 125 10.95 -11.13 -20.88
C HIS A 125 10.95 -10.84 -19.37
N GLU A 126 11.40 -11.80 -18.55
CA GLU A 126 11.51 -11.65 -17.10
C GLU A 126 12.41 -10.48 -16.64
N ASP A 127 13.43 -10.12 -17.42
CA ASP A 127 14.35 -9.03 -17.07
C ASP A 127 13.76 -7.67 -17.41
N ILE A 128 12.97 -7.59 -18.48
CA ILE A 128 12.21 -6.38 -18.84
C ILE A 128 11.12 -6.12 -17.80
N ALA A 129 10.38 -7.15 -17.37
CA ALA A 129 9.37 -7.04 -16.31
C ALA A 129 9.98 -6.52 -15.00
N LYS A 130 11.16 -7.03 -14.61
CA LYS A 130 11.91 -6.52 -13.45
C LYS A 130 12.26 -5.04 -13.59
N ILE A 131 12.72 -4.58 -14.75
CA ILE A 131 13.06 -3.17 -14.98
C ILE A 131 11.81 -2.28 -14.86
N ILE A 132 10.68 -2.71 -15.44
CA ILE A 132 9.41 -1.99 -15.33
C ILE A 132 8.98 -1.91 -13.86
N ASN A 133 9.03 -3.01 -13.11
CA ASN A 133 8.71 -3.02 -11.68
C ASN A 133 9.69 -2.24 -10.80
N ALA A 134 10.96 -2.09 -11.22
CA ALA A 134 11.92 -1.25 -10.52
C ALA A 134 11.60 0.25 -10.68
N SER A 135 10.98 0.65 -11.79
CA SER A 135 10.68 2.07 -12.07
C SER A 135 9.72 2.70 -11.04
N SER A 136 8.76 1.94 -10.53
CA SER A 136 7.86 2.41 -9.46
C SER A 136 8.59 2.71 -8.15
N ASN A 137 9.74 2.07 -7.87
CA ASN A 137 10.56 2.47 -6.72
C ASN A 137 11.27 3.80 -6.92
N VAL A 138 11.62 4.11 -8.16
CA VAL A 138 12.26 5.38 -8.47
C VAL A 138 11.28 6.50 -8.12
N MET A 139 10.03 6.38 -8.58
CA MET A 139 8.97 7.33 -8.23
C MET A 139 8.66 7.33 -6.72
N HIS A 140 8.54 6.15 -6.09
CA HIS A 140 8.33 6.03 -4.63
C HIS A 140 9.37 6.85 -3.86
N ASN A 141 10.65 6.66 -4.20
CA ASN A 141 11.72 7.34 -3.49
C ASN A 141 11.82 8.83 -3.84
N GLU A 142 11.55 9.21 -5.10
CA GLU A 142 11.53 10.61 -5.51
C GLU A 142 10.41 11.38 -4.78
N ASP A 143 9.18 10.83 -4.75
CA ASP A 143 8.07 11.39 -3.98
C ASP A 143 8.43 11.44 -2.49
N GLY A 144 9.12 10.41 -1.99
CA GLY A 144 9.66 10.38 -0.62
C GLY A 144 10.68 11.48 -0.31
N GLU A 145 11.44 11.94 -1.30
CA GLU A 145 12.45 13.00 -1.16
C GLU A 145 11.88 14.41 -1.38
N LEU A 146 11.03 14.59 -2.40
CA LEU A 146 10.38 15.88 -2.73
C LEU A 146 9.27 16.22 -1.73
N GLY A 147 8.59 15.18 -1.26
CA GLY A 147 7.39 15.25 -0.45
C GLY A 147 6.14 15.61 -1.24
N LEU A 148 4.99 15.30 -0.66
CA LEU A 148 3.67 15.57 -1.21
C LEU A 148 2.82 16.32 -0.19
N TRP A 149 2.13 17.36 -0.65
CA TRP A 149 1.04 18.00 0.04
C TRP A 149 -0.21 17.13 -0.04
N LEU A 150 -0.81 16.93 1.13
CA LEU A 150 -1.95 16.06 1.37
C LEU A 150 -3.07 16.85 2.05
N GLU A 151 -4.27 16.29 1.94
CA GLU A 151 -5.48 16.78 2.58
C GLU A 151 -6.26 15.59 3.14
N SER A 152 -6.78 15.71 4.36
CA SER A 152 -7.66 14.69 4.96
C SER A 152 -9.13 15.09 4.84
N PRO A 153 -10.09 14.15 5.01
CA PRO A 153 -11.51 14.48 5.09
C PRO A 153 -11.88 15.46 6.20
N SER A 154 -11.07 15.54 7.27
CA SER A 154 -11.21 16.57 8.33
C SER A 154 -10.82 17.99 7.88
N GLY A 155 -10.32 18.17 6.64
CA GLY A 155 -9.87 19.45 6.10
C GLY A 155 -8.45 19.84 6.51
N GLU A 156 -7.73 18.96 7.22
CA GLU A 156 -6.34 19.22 7.59
C GLU A 156 -5.45 19.07 6.34
N LYS A 157 -4.53 20.03 6.14
CA LYS A 157 -3.56 20.01 5.04
C LYS A 157 -2.14 20.00 5.58
N TRP A 158 -1.27 19.16 5.02
CA TRP A 158 0.11 19.06 5.45
C TRP A 158 1.00 18.48 4.35
N LYS A 159 2.31 18.63 4.51
CA LYS A 159 3.29 18.02 3.61
C LYS A 159 3.89 16.77 4.27
N THR A 160 3.93 15.67 3.54
CA THR A 160 4.58 14.41 3.93
C THR A 160 5.87 14.16 3.15
N LEU A 161 6.71 13.26 3.65
CA LEU A 161 7.92 12.73 3.03
C LEU A 161 7.84 11.20 2.98
N GLY A 162 8.93 10.54 2.60
CA GLY A 162 8.98 9.07 2.53
C GLY A 162 8.93 8.36 3.90
N ASP A 163 8.60 7.08 3.86
CA ASP A 163 8.59 6.14 4.98
C ASP A 163 9.95 6.02 5.69
N GLY A 164 11.05 6.16 4.95
CA GLY A 164 12.41 6.27 5.51
C GLY A 164 12.65 7.50 6.39
N ARG A 165 11.69 8.44 6.42
CA ARG A 165 11.69 9.63 7.28
C ARG A 165 10.57 9.62 8.34
N LEU A 166 9.68 8.61 8.35
CA LEU A 166 8.83 8.31 9.51
C LEU A 166 9.71 7.81 10.69
N PRO A 167 9.24 7.82 11.96
CA PRO A 167 10.08 8.10 13.15
C PRO A 167 11.30 7.19 13.37
N GLY A 168 12.45 7.82 13.68
CA GLY A 168 13.66 7.16 14.20
C GLY A 168 14.97 7.62 13.55
N ARG A 169 14.93 8.06 12.28
CA ARG A 169 16.12 8.52 11.54
C ARG A 169 16.21 10.02 11.29
N ASP A 170 15.09 10.72 11.16
CA ASP A 170 15.10 12.16 10.86
C ASP A 170 13.88 12.90 11.46
N SER A 171 13.83 12.94 12.79
CA SER A 171 12.89 13.78 13.55
C SER A 171 13.31 15.26 13.59
N SER A 172 14.27 15.67 12.76
CA SER A 172 14.88 17.00 12.82
C SER A 172 14.03 18.07 12.13
N SER A 173 13.19 17.69 11.15
CA SER A 173 12.35 18.63 10.41
C SER A 173 10.94 18.79 11.02
N THR A 174 10.40 20.01 10.97
CA THR A 174 9.01 20.31 11.35
C THR A 174 8.00 19.51 10.52
N LEU A 175 8.30 19.25 9.25
CA LEU A 175 7.44 18.47 8.35
C LEU A 175 7.26 17.03 8.83
N THR A 176 8.35 16.36 9.20
CA THR A 176 8.31 14.99 9.73
C THR A 176 7.44 14.90 10.98
N LYS A 177 7.54 15.89 11.88
CA LYS A 177 6.75 15.93 13.12
C LYS A 177 5.26 16.12 12.84
N ILE A 178 4.91 17.00 11.90
CA ILE A 178 3.51 17.23 11.52
C ILE A 178 2.92 15.95 10.90
N ASN A 179 3.62 15.32 9.96
CA ASN A 179 3.14 14.08 9.33
C ASN A 179 2.96 12.96 10.36
N LEU A 180 3.92 12.82 11.29
CA LEU A 180 3.83 11.87 12.40
C LEU A 180 2.63 12.13 13.31
N ASP A 181 2.31 13.40 13.60
CA ASP A 181 1.10 13.74 14.38
C ASP A 181 -0.16 13.27 13.66
N LYS A 182 -0.27 13.49 12.34
CA LYS A 182 -1.43 13.03 11.55
C LYS A 182 -1.54 11.51 11.54
N CYS A 183 -0.44 10.82 11.27
CA CYS A 183 -0.34 9.37 11.29
C CYS A 183 -0.76 8.80 12.66
N ARG A 184 -0.24 9.38 13.75
CA ARG A 184 -0.61 8.97 15.13
C ARG A 184 -2.07 9.21 15.44
N LYS A 185 -2.69 10.28 14.93
CA LYS A 185 -4.13 10.52 15.13
C LYS A 185 -4.96 9.39 14.50
N ALA A 186 -4.66 9.02 13.25
CA ALA A 186 -5.36 7.93 12.57
C ALA A 186 -5.19 6.57 13.28
N VAL A 187 -3.95 6.20 13.64
CA VAL A 187 -3.66 4.95 14.34
C VAL A 187 -4.28 4.92 15.74
N LYS A 188 -4.24 6.04 16.49
CA LYS A 188 -4.89 6.11 17.80
C LYS A 188 -6.41 5.97 17.68
N GLN A 189 -7.01 6.53 16.64
CA GLN A 189 -8.44 6.38 16.38
C GLN A 189 -8.80 4.91 16.12
N SER A 190 -8.04 4.24 15.24
CA SER A 190 -8.15 2.79 14.95
C SER A 190 -8.04 1.93 16.24
N ILE A 191 -7.03 2.18 17.07
CA ILE A 191 -6.87 1.45 18.34
C ILE A 191 -8.03 1.71 19.32
N SER A 192 -8.52 2.95 19.39
CA SER A 192 -9.62 3.31 20.29
C SER A 192 -10.91 2.59 19.89
N GLU A 193 -11.24 2.60 18.61
CA GLU A 193 -12.42 1.93 18.05
C GLU A 193 -12.40 0.43 18.27
N ALA A 194 -11.26 -0.23 18.01
CA ALA A 194 -11.06 -1.66 18.29
C ALA A 194 -11.33 -1.99 19.76
N HIS A 195 -10.71 -1.23 20.67
CA HIS A 195 -10.90 -1.41 22.09
C HIS A 195 -12.34 -1.12 22.56
N ASP A 196 -13.02 -0.16 21.96
CA ASP A 196 -14.43 0.14 22.26
C ASP A 196 -15.36 -0.96 21.73
N ALA A 197 -15.09 -1.52 20.54
CA ALA A 197 -15.78 -2.68 20.01
C ALA A 197 -15.63 -3.90 20.93
N PHE A 198 -14.42 -4.13 21.47
CA PHE A 198 -14.17 -5.16 22.46
C PHE A 198 -14.98 -4.96 23.75
N LYS A 199 -15.00 -3.73 24.29
CA LYS A 199 -15.69 -3.43 25.55
C LYS A 199 -17.21 -3.52 25.41
N ASN A 200 -17.74 -2.95 24.34
CA ASN A 200 -19.18 -2.78 24.15
C ASN A 200 -19.82 -3.96 23.41
N LYS A 201 -19.00 -4.87 22.86
CA LYS A 201 -19.46 -6.01 22.04
C LYS A 201 -20.31 -5.57 20.85
N ASN A 202 -19.94 -4.42 20.29
CA ASN A 202 -20.61 -3.82 19.15
C ASN A 202 -19.64 -3.71 17.98
N GLY A 203 -20.05 -4.19 16.81
CA GLY A 203 -19.26 -4.04 15.59
C GLY A 203 -19.32 -2.62 15.05
N ILE A 204 -18.40 -2.31 14.15
CA ILE A 204 -18.32 -1.05 13.40
C ILE A 204 -18.30 -1.43 11.92
N GLN A 205 -19.12 -0.78 11.09
CA GLN A 205 -19.12 -1.04 9.66
C GLN A 205 -17.91 -0.39 8.99
N ALA A 206 -17.40 -0.98 7.91
CA ALA A 206 -16.21 -0.46 7.24
C ALA A 206 -16.36 0.99 6.72
N SER A 207 -17.58 1.38 6.34
CA SER A 207 -17.90 2.75 5.96
C SER A 207 -17.79 3.77 7.10
N GLU A 208 -17.72 3.30 8.34
CA GLU A 208 -17.73 4.11 9.56
C GLU A 208 -16.37 4.18 10.27
N PHE A 209 -15.33 3.51 9.75
CA PHE A 209 -13.99 3.54 10.33
C PHE A 209 -13.45 4.97 10.37
N ALA A 210 -13.35 5.56 11.56
CA ALA A 210 -13.04 6.98 11.68
C ALA A 210 -11.55 7.28 11.51
N ALA A 211 -10.68 6.26 11.48
CA ALA A 211 -9.27 6.43 11.11
C ALA A 211 -9.12 7.16 9.75
N TRP A 212 -10.04 6.91 8.80
CA TRP A 212 -10.05 7.57 7.49
C TRP A 212 -10.35 9.06 7.54
N HIS A 213 -10.96 9.60 8.60
CA HIS A 213 -11.14 11.04 8.75
C HIS A 213 -9.80 11.78 8.91
N HIS A 214 -8.77 11.08 9.40
CA HIS A 214 -7.43 11.63 9.63
C HIS A 214 -6.43 11.27 8.53
N ALA A 215 -6.72 10.21 7.77
CA ALA A 215 -5.86 9.77 6.69
C ALA A 215 -6.01 10.65 5.43
N PRO A 216 -5.01 10.64 4.53
CA PRO A 216 -5.05 11.42 3.29
C PRO A 216 -6.16 11.00 2.32
N ILE A 217 -6.72 11.96 1.61
CA ILE A 217 -7.54 11.75 0.43
C ILE A 217 -6.60 11.56 -0.76
N MET A 218 -6.47 10.32 -1.23
CA MET A 218 -5.51 9.95 -2.27
C MET A 218 -5.67 10.80 -3.54
N ASP A 219 -6.90 11.01 -4.03
CA ASP A 219 -7.14 11.74 -5.27
C ASP A 219 -6.74 13.22 -5.21
N LYS A 220 -6.81 13.84 -4.01
CA LYS A 220 -6.46 15.26 -3.82
C LYS A 220 -4.98 15.54 -4.03
N VAL A 221 -4.12 14.52 -3.98
CA VAL A 221 -2.68 14.67 -4.23
C VAL A 221 -2.38 15.19 -5.64
N PHE A 222 -3.23 14.88 -6.61
CA PHE A 222 -3.07 15.30 -8.01
C PHE A 222 -3.59 16.72 -8.28
N GLU A 223 -4.43 17.25 -7.39
CA GLU A 223 -5.03 18.58 -7.53
C GLU A 223 -4.18 19.69 -6.90
N HIS A 224 -3.27 19.35 -5.97
CA HIS A 224 -2.53 20.36 -5.22
C HIS A 224 -1.47 21.05 -6.10
N PRO A 225 -1.51 22.39 -6.27
CA PRO A 225 -0.67 23.10 -7.24
C PRO A 225 0.83 23.07 -6.90
N GLU A 226 1.18 22.89 -5.62
CA GLU A 226 2.58 22.76 -5.18
C GLU A 226 3.13 21.34 -5.27
N ASN A 227 2.30 20.34 -5.59
CA ASN A 227 2.81 18.99 -5.78
C ASN A 227 3.51 18.89 -7.14
N PRO A 228 4.73 18.33 -7.19
CA PRO A 228 5.40 18.12 -8.47
C PRO A 228 4.57 17.12 -9.28
N ASN A 229 4.55 17.26 -10.61
CA ASN A 229 3.97 16.23 -11.48
C ASN A 229 4.60 14.86 -11.14
N PRO A 230 3.82 13.77 -11.10
CA PRO A 230 4.36 12.43 -10.81
C PRO A 230 5.41 12.02 -11.85
N LEU A 231 6.42 11.26 -11.42
CA LEU A 231 7.47 10.76 -12.32
C LEU A 231 6.90 9.81 -13.38
N LEU A 232 6.00 8.94 -12.94
CA LEU A 232 5.36 7.92 -13.76
C LEU A 232 3.85 8.07 -13.66
N ARG A 233 3.16 7.89 -14.77
CA ARG A 233 1.70 7.77 -14.83
C ARG A 233 1.32 6.66 -15.78
N VAL A 234 0.12 6.13 -15.61
CA VAL A 234 -0.49 5.26 -16.60
C VAL A 234 -1.53 6.08 -17.36
N GLU A 235 -1.37 6.17 -18.68
CA GLU A 235 -2.25 6.87 -19.60
C GLU A 235 -2.60 5.92 -20.75
N ASP A 236 -3.89 5.69 -20.98
CA ASP A 236 -4.40 4.76 -22.01
C ASP A 236 -3.74 3.36 -21.98
N GLY A 237 -3.52 2.84 -20.77
CA GLY A 237 -2.90 1.53 -20.54
C GLY A 237 -1.39 1.48 -20.78
N LYS A 238 -0.75 2.63 -21.02
CA LYS A 238 0.69 2.76 -21.24
C LYS A 238 1.34 3.48 -20.06
N LEU A 239 2.53 3.01 -19.68
CA LEU A 239 3.37 3.69 -18.70
C LEU A 239 4.07 4.87 -19.38
N VAL A 240 3.77 6.09 -18.94
CA VAL A 240 4.41 7.32 -19.40
C VAL A 240 5.29 7.90 -18.29
N ALA A 241 6.40 8.51 -18.69
CA ALA A 241 7.32 9.17 -17.77
C ALA A 241 7.29 10.68 -17.98
N ARG A 242 7.41 11.43 -16.89
CA ARG A 242 7.51 12.89 -16.91
C ARG A 242 8.81 13.33 -17.58
N ILE A 243 8.67 14.11 -18.66
CA ILE A 243 9.78 14.74 -19.37
C ILE A 243 9.93 16.16 -18.81
N ASN A 244 11.03 16.44 -18.10
CA ASN A 244 11.31 17.69 -17.38
C ASN A 244 10.43 17.94 -16.14
N GLY A 245 10.96 18.66 -15.15
CA GLY A 245 10.22 19.02 -13.92
C GLY A 245 11.09 18.95 -12.67
N ALA A 246 10.47 19.18 -11.51
CA ALA A 246 11.16 19.10 -10.22
C ALA A 246 11.55 17.65 -9.91
N SER A 247 12.85 17.43 -9.74
CA SER A 247 13.44 16.16 -9.31
C SER A 247 14.46 16.44 -8.24
N SER A 248 14.66 15.48 -7.33
CA SER A 248 15.83 15.56 -6.45
C SER A 248 17.10 15.35 -7.28
N LYS A 249 18.23 15.92 -6.83
CA LYS A 249 19.54 15.77 -7.50
C LYS A 249 19.91 14.31 -7.77
N LYS A 250 19.42 13.39 -6.94
CA LYS A 250 19.67 11.95 -7.03
C LYS A 250 18.92 11.30 -8.21
N TYR A 251 17.78 11.86 -8.61
CA TYR A 251 16.94 11.35 -9.69
C TYR A 251 16.96 12.21 -10.97
N GLU A 252 17.65 13.37 -10.95
CA GLU A 252 17.76 14.29 -12.08
C GLU A 252 18.32 13.62 -13.36
N ALA A 253 19.25 12.67 -13.22
CA ALA A 253 19.84 11.97 -14.37
C ALA A 253 18.81 11.11 -15.14
N ILE A 254 17.79 10.58 -14.44
CA ILE A 254 16.71 9.78 -15.03
C ILE A 254 15.76 10.71 -15.81
N VAL A 255 15.49 11.90 -15.27
CA VAL A 255 14.61 12.91 -15.90
C VAL A 255 15.26 13.60 -17.10
N ARG A 256 16.59 13.80 -17.09
CA ARG A 256 17.33 14.52 -18.16
C ARG A 256 17.73 13.65 -19.35
N GLN A 257 17.76 12.32 -19.22
CA GLN A 257 18.28 11.43 -20.29
C GLN A 257 17.38 11.26 -21.53
N HIS A 258 16.22 11.92 -21.61
CA HIS A 258 15.38 11.92 -22.83
C HIS A 258 15.46 13.22 -23.66
N ILE A 259 16.41 14.12 -23.37
CA ILE A 259 16.73 15.24 -24.27
C ILE A 259 17.89 14.83 -25.19
N GLY A 260 17.54 14.04 -26.21
CA GLY A 260 18.37 13.73 -27.34
C GLY A 260 17.49 13.16 -28.43
N HIS A 261 17.10 14.00 -29.40
CA HIS A 261 16.39 13.68 -30.65
C HIS A 261 15.91 12.23 -30.81
N VAL A 262 14.61 12.00 -30.59
CA VAL A 262 13.91 10.91 -31.29
C VAL A 262 12.66 11.52 -31.91
N ASP A 263 12.86 12.19 -33.04
CA ASP A 263 11.82 12.32 -34.06
C ASP A 263 11.50 10.92 -34.58
N HIS A 264 10.69 10.15 -33.87
CA HIS A 264 9.91 9.08 -34.47
C HIS A 264 8.60 8.91 -33.71
N VAL A 265 7.57 9.50 -34.31
CA VAL A 265 6.17 9.11 -34.18
C VAL A 265 6.10 7.59 -34.38
N MET A 266 5.78 6.85 -33.32
CA MET A 266 5.41 5.43 -33.41
C MET A 266 3.93 5.36 -33.78
N ALA A 267 3.68 5.19 -35.08
CA ALA A 267 2.41 4.71 -35.63
C ALA A 267 2.25 3.20 -35.40
#